data_AF-A0A9D5T4H0-F1
#
_entry.id   AF-A0A9D5T4H0-F1
#
_cell.length_a   1.000
_cell.length_b   1.000
_cell.length_c   1.000
_cell.angle_alpha   90.00
_cell.angle_beta   90.00
_cell.angle_gamma   90.00
#
_symmetry.space_group_name_H-M   'P 1'
#
loop_
_entity.id
_entity.type
_entity.pdbx_description
1 polymer ?
#
loop_
_entity_poly.entity_id
_entity_poly.type
_entity_poly.pdbx_seq_one_letter_code
_entity_poly.pdbx_strand_id
1 'polypeptide(L)'
;MRCTECNVDLGENVTVCPLCGAKAADEKPLIENMKVAEYPEYGELRPLKYYIQKNDVYFGKWLMLGVVILSAVILAVSKIFDFFNTALYTVLPVIFAVAAIVYLVTSLTDKKRHARGAIYFIMLALFDGIITLAGYITTNAIGQAYFALGSAVIALLSLMMLSTKYPKEIDNELAGRFHR
;
A
#
# COMPACT_ATOMS: atom_id res chain seq x y z
N MET A 1 -36.04 7.18 30.31
CA MET A 1 -35.60 5.79 30.53
C MET A 1 -34.15 5.80 31.00
N ARG A 2 -33.64 4.75 31.62
CA ARG A 2 -32.25 4.70 32.10
C ARG A 2 -31.59 3.36 31.77
N CYS A 3 -30.32 3.38 31.39
CA CYS A 3 -29.56 2.14 31.25
C CYS A 3 -29.17 1.59 32.63
N THR A 4 -29.45 0.31 32.89
CA THR A 4 -29.14 -0.34 34.18
C THR A 4 -27.66 -0.63 34.40
N GLU A 5 -26.86 -0.67 33.34
CA GLU A 5 -25.41 -0.94 33.43
C GLU A 5 -24.59 0.34 33.51
N CYS A 6 -24.77 1.26 32.56
CA CYS A 6 -23.97 2.48 32.50
C CYS A 6 -24.64 3.69 33.17
N ASN A 7 -25.86 3.53 33.72
CA ASN A 7 -26.60 4.55 34.46
C ASN A 7 -26.90 5.86 33.70
N VAL A 8 -26.76 5.84 32.37
CA VAL A 8 -27.03 6.98 31.48
C VAL A 8 -28.53 7.14 31.25
N ASP A 9 -29.00 8.38 31.31
CA ASP A 9 -30.38 8.75 30.98
C ASP A 9 -30.59 8.67 29.46
N LEU A 10 -31.61 7.92 29.05
CA LEU A 10 -31.99 7.66 27.67
C LEU A 10 -33.34 8.31 27.37
N GLY A 11 -33.50 8.77 26.13
CA GLY A 11 -34.77 9.28 25.61
C GLY A 11 -35.89 8.24 25.70
N GLU A 12 -37.13 8.71 25.73
CA GLU A 12 -38.34 7.90 26.00
C GLU A 12 -38.60 6.78 24.98
N ASN A 13 -37.95 6.83 23.81
CA ASN A 13 -38.15 5.88 22.71
C ASN A 13 -36.98 4.91 22.49
N VAL A 14 -36.01 4.86 23.41
CA VAL A 14 -34.78 4.08 23.24
C VAL A 14 -34.84 2.79 24.08
N THR A 15 -34.96 1.63 23.43
CA THR A 15 -35.05 0.33 24.11
C THR A 15 -33.70 -0.28 24.49
N VAL A 16 -32.60 0.19 23.88
CA VAL A 16 -31.24 -0.33 24.07
C VAL A 16 -30.26 0.83 24.21
N CYS A 17 -29.38 0.78 25.21
CA CYS A 17 -28.34 1.78 25.42
C CYS A 17 -27.34 1.77 24.24
N PRO A 18 -27.12 2.90 23.55
CA PRO A 18 -26.19 2.97 22.44
C PRO A 18 -24.71 2.95 22.87
N LEU A 19 -24.42 3.18 24.15
CA LEU A 19 -23.04 3.20 24.66
C LEU A 19 -22.53 1.81 25.05
N CYS A 20 -23.37 0.99 25.70
CA CYS A 20 -22.98 -0.32 26.19
C CYS A 20 -23.79 -1.50 25.62
N GLY A 21 -24.88 -1.25 24.89
CA GLY A 21 -25.73 -2.30 24.31
C GLY A 21 -26.70 -2.97 25.29
N ALA A 22 -26.72 -2.57 26.57
CA ALA A 22 -27.64 -3.12 27.57
C ALA A 22 -29.07 -2.58 27.39
N LYS A 23 -30.07 -3.32 27.90
CA LYS A 23 -31.48 -2.90 27.83
C LYS A 23 -31.72 -1.60 28.61
N ALA A 24 -32.54 -0.72 28.06
CA ALA A 24 -33.07 0.42 28.78
C ALA A 24 -34.13 -0.07 29.78
N ALA A 25 -33.98 0.29 31.05
CA ALA A 25 -35.02 0.12 32.04
C ALA A 25 -35.98 1.31 32.03
N ASP A 26 -37.23 1.03 32.37
CA ASP A 26 -38.35 1.98 32.46
C ASP A 26 -38.27 2.88 33.71
N GLU A 27 -37.06 3.15 34.16
CA GLU A 27 -36.79 4.05 35.27
C GLU A 27 -36.84 5.50 34.80
N LYS A 28 -37.42 6.37 35.65
CA LYS A 28 -37.42 7.81 35.40
C LYS A 28 -35.98 8.34 35.35
N PRO A 29 -35.66 9.22 34.39
CA PRO A 29 -34.34 9.84 34.32
C PRO A 29 -34.07 10.64 35.60
N LEU A 30 -32.82 10.70 36.05
CA LEU A 30 -32.47 11.42 37.28
C LEU A 30 -32.62 12.94 37.11
N ILE A 31 -32.50 13.43 35.88
CA ILE A 31 -32.52 14.86 35.57
C ILE A 31 -33.71 15.16 34.65
N GLU A 32 -34.77 15.69 35.25
CA GLU A 32 -35.92 16.20 34.53
C GLU A 32 -35.50 17.40 33.65
N ASN A 33 -35.95 17.44 32.39
CA ASN A 33 -35.67 18.49 31.39
C ASN A 33 -34.28 18.49 30.72
N MET A 34 -33.50 17.41 30.78
CA MET A 34 -32.29 17.34 29.96
C MET A 34 -32.68 17.15 28.48
N LYS A 35 -32.26 18.07 27.59
CA LYS A 35 -32.44 17.90 26.15
C LYS A 35 -31.68 16.65 25.71
N VAL A 36 -32.40 15.66 25.20
CA VAL A 36 -31.81 14.47 24.57
C VAL A 36 -30.94 14.95 23.42
N ALA A 37 -29.69 14.50 23.35
CA ALA A 37 -28.83 14.81 22.21
C ALA A 37 -29.51 14.27 20.95
N GLU A 38 -29.95 15.17 20.06
CA GLU A 38 -30.44 14.81 18.73
C GLU A 38 -29.26 14.21 17.96
N TYR A 39 -29.28 12.90 17.78
CA TYR A 39 -28.39 12.25 16.82
C TYR A 39 -28.93 12.51 15.41
N PRO A 40 -28.07 12.89 14.44
CA PRO A 40 -28.51 13.05 13.07
C PRO A 40 -29.15 11.74 12.60
N GLU A 41 -30.32 11.84 11.98
CA GLU A 41 -30.98 10.69 11.37
C GLU A 41 -29.98 9.96 10.48
N TYR A 42 -29.97 8.62 10.54
CA TYR A 42 -29.04 7.75 9.83
C TYR A 42 -28.98 7.96 8.29
N GLY A 43 -29.79 8.86 7.72
CA GLY A 43 -29.73 9.34 6.34
C GLY A 43 -28.69 10.44 6.07
N GLU A 44 -28.25 11.19 7.09
CA GLU A 44 -27.25 12.27 6.96
C GLU A 44 -25.92 11.93 7.65
N LEU A 45 -25.53 10.66 7.64
CA LEU A 45 -24.11 10.35 7.66
C LEU A 45 -23.51 11.03 6.42
N ARG A 46 -23.03 12.28 6.56
CA ARG A 46 -21.98 12.81 5.68
C ARG A 46 -21.06 11.64 5.52
N PRO A 47 -20.86 11.09 4.31
CA PRO A 47 -20.13 9.86 4.19
C PRO A 47 -18.82 10.13 4.88
N LEU A 48 -18.63 9.49 6.04
CA LEU A 48 -17.30 9.27 6.57
C LEU A 48 -16.60 8.81 5.31
N LYS A 49 -15.65 9.62 4.83
CA LYS A 49 -14.74 9.21 3.77
C LYS A 49 -13.87 8.10 4.37
N TYR A 50 -14.48 7.02 4.83
CA TYR A 50 -14.09 5.69 4.48
C TYR A 50 -13.86 5.76 2.98
N TYR A 51 -12.60 6.00 2.64
CA TYR A 51 -11.97 5.40 1.50
C TYR A 51 -12.31 3.91 1.58
N ILE A 52 -13.52 3.55 1.11
CA ILE A 52 -13.76 2.25 0.53
C ILE A 52 -12.79 2.28 -0.62
N GLN A 53 -11.60 1.75 -0.32
CA GLN A 53 -10.52 1.53 -1.24
C GLN A 53 -11.11 0.53 -2.22
N LYS A 54 -11.87 1.06 -3.19
CA LYS A 54 -12.44 0.31 -4.28
C LYS A 54 -11.26 -0.51 -4.78
N ASN A 55 -11.42 -1.83 -4.78
CA ASN A 55 -10.44 -2.78 -5.29
C ASN A 55 -10.33 -2.58 -6.80
N ASP A 56 -9.96 -1.36 -7.20
CA ASP A 56 -9.58 -1.02 -8.54
C ASP A 56 -8.31 -1.81 -8.76
N VAL A 57 -8.50 -2.86 -9.53
CA VAL A 57 -7.50 -3.78 -10.02
C VAL A 57 -6.36 -2.93 -10.60
N TYR A 58 -5.33 -2.70 -9.80
CA TYR A 58 -4.25 -1.80 -10.16
C TYR A 58 -3.40 -2.51 -11.21
N PHE A 59 -3.28 -1.91 -12.39
CA PHE A 59 -2.46 -2.45 -13.48
C PHE A 59 -1.04 -2.77 -13.01
N GLY A 60 -0.46 -1.91 -12.17
CA GLY A 60 0.85 -2.14 -11.59
C GLY A 60 0.92 -3.31 -10.61
N LYS A 61 -0.18 -3.81 -10.03
CA LYS A 61 -0.14 -5.06 -9.25
C LYS A 61 0.09 -6.27 -10.18
N TRP A 62 -0.64 -6.31 -11.29
CA TRP A 62 -0.50 -7.37 -12.29
C TRP A 62 0.83 -7.33 -13.01
N LEU A 63 1.32 -6.12 -13.31
CA LEU A 63 2.63 -5.97 -13.93
C LEU A 63 3.74 -6.48 -13.01
N MET A 64 3.69 -6.16 -11.71
CA MET A 64 4.69 -6.64 -10.74
C MET A 64 4.64 -8.15 -10.62
N LEU A 65 3.43 -8.71 -10.49
CA LEU A 65 3.24 -10.15 -10.43
C LEU A 65 3.78 -10.83 -11.70
N GLY A 66 3.51 -10.25 -12.87
CA GLY A 66 4.02 -10.72 -14.15
C GLY A 66 5.54 -10.69 -14.21
N VAL A 67 6.17 -9.60 -13.75
CA VAL A 67 7.63 -9.47 -13.67
C VAL A 67 8.21 -10.54 -12.73
N VAL A 68 7.64 -10.73 -11.53
CA VAL A 68 8.13 -11.74 -10.58
C VAL A 68 8.01 -13.17 -11.13
N ILE A 69 6.85 -13.51 -11.73
CA ILE A 69 6.64 -14.83 -12.34
C ILE A 69 7.60 -15.04 -13.51
N LEU A 70 7.74 -14.05 -14.39
CA LEU A 70 8.64 -14.11 -15.55
C LEU A 70 10.09 -14.29 -15.08
N SER A 71 10.52 -13.53 -14.08
CA SER A 71 11.85 -13.65 -13.48
C SER A 71 12.10 -15.04 -12.90
N ALA A 72 11.12 -15.61 -12.20
CA ALA A 72 11.23 -16.96 -11.65
C ALA A 72 11.33 -18.03 -12.76
N VAL A 73 10.53 -17.90 -13.83
CA VAL A 73 10.57 -18.79 -15.00
C VAL A 73 11.92 -18.69 -15.70
N ILE A 74 12.42 -17.47 -15.93
CA ILE A 74 13.73 -17.24 -16.55
C ILE A 74 14.81 -17.93 -15.72
N LEU A 75 14.86 -17.72 -14.40
CA LEU A 75 15.86 -18.36 -13.55
C LEU A 75 15.76 -19.89 -13.57
N ALA A 76 14.55 -20.44 -13.56
CA ALA A 76 14.33 -21.89 -13.61
C ALA A 76 14.84 -22.49 -14.93
N VAL A 77 14.49 -21.88 -16.06
CA VAL A 77 14.95 -22.29 -17.39
C VAL A 77 16.47 -22.12 -17.50
N SER A 78 17.02 -21.01 -17.04
CA SER A 78 18.45 -20.71 -17.13
C SER A 78 19.31 -21.71 -16.37
N LYS A 79 18.79 -22.28 -15.29
CA LYS A 79 19.46 -23.34 -14.53
C LYS A 79 19.52 -24.67 -15.30
N ILE A 80 18.53 -24.97 -16.15
CA ILE A 80 18.49 -26.21 -16.96
C ILE A 80 19.53 -26.19 -18.07
N PHE A 81 19.85 -25.00 -18.59
CA PHE A 81 20.70 -24.80 -19.77
C PHE A 81 22.05 -24.14 -19.45
N ASP A 82 22.48 -24.12 -18.18
CA ASP A 82 23.77 -23.58 -17.72
C ASP A 82 24.05 -22.09 -18.05
N PHE A 83 23.02 -21.29 -18.32
CA PHE A 83 23.15 -19.83 -18.53
C PHE A 83 22.67 -19.00 -17.33
N PHE A 84 22.60 -19.62 -16.14
CA PHE A 84 22.08 -19.00 -14.92
C PHE A 84 22.75 -17.66 -14.57
N ASN A 85 24.07 -17.58 -14.68
CA ASN A 85 24.80 -16.33 -14.38
C ASN A 85 24.43 -15.22 -15.35
N THR A 86 24.36 -15.50 -16.65
CA THR A 86 23.93 -14.52 -17.66
C THR A 86 22.51 -14.04 -17.38
N ALA A 87 21.59 -14.96 -17.09
CA ALA A 87 20.21 -14.59 -16.78
C ALA A 87 20.10 -13.73 -15.51
N LEU A 88 20.82 -14.10 -14.45
CA LEU A 88 20.80 -13.40 -13.18
C LEU A 88 21.40 -11.99 -13.28
N TYR A 89 22.51 -11.82 -14.00
CA TYR A 89 23.27 -10.56 -14.01
C TYR A 89 23.01 -9.64 -15.20
N THR A 90 22.40 -10.14 -16.28
CA THR A 90 22.08 -9.30 -17.45
C THR A 90 20.59 -9.26 -17.74
N VAL A 91 19.96 -10.43 -17.90
CA VAL A 91 18.56 -10.49 -18.34
C VAL A 91 17.61 -9.93 -17.27
N LEU A 92 17.77 -10.34 -16.01
CA LEU A 92 16.91 -9.87 -14.92
C LEU A 92 17.01 -8.36 -14.67
N PRO A 93 18.21 -7.76 -14.53
CA PRO A 93 18.34 -6.31 -14.40
C PRO A 93 17.71 -5.54 -15.55
N VAL A 94 17.85 -6.02 -16.80
CA VAL A 94 17.22 -5.38 -17.96
C VAL A 94 15.70 -5.43 -17.85
N ILE A 95 15.12 -6.56 -17.45
CA ILE A 95 13.68 -6.68 -17.22
C ILE A 95 13.22 -5.72 -16.13
N PHE A 96 13.96 -5.61 -15.03
CA PHE A 96 13.64 -4.69 -13.93
C PHE A 96 13.76 -3.22 -14.35
N ALA A 97 14.76 -2.86 -15.16
CA ALA A 97 14.89 -1.52 -15.73
C ALA A 97 13.69 -1.17 -16.63
N VAL A 98 13.29 -2.09 -17.52
CA VAL A 98 12.11 -1.91 -18.38
C VAL A 98 10.85 -1.78 -17.54
N ALA A 99 10.68 -2.64 -16.53
CA ALA A 99 9.55 -2.56 -15.62
C ALA A 99 9.50 -1.21 -14.90
N ALA A 100 10.63 -0.72 -14.39
CA ALA A 100 10.74 0.59 -13.74
C ALA A 100 10.30 1.73 -14.68
N ILE A 101 10.71 1.71 -15.95
CA ILE A 101 10.29 2.70 -16.95
C ILE A 101 8.78 2.63 -17.18
N VAL A 102 8.21 1.43 -17.36
CA VAL A 102 6.77 1.26 -17.55
C VAL A 102 6.00 1.72 -16.30
N TYR A 103 6.50 1.44 -15.09
CA TYR A 103 5.95 1.97 -13.85
C TYR A 103 5.99 3.48 -13.79
N LEU A 104 7.06 4.10 -14.27
CA LEU A 104 7.20 5.56 -14.25
C LEU A 104 6.16 6.17 -15.17
N VAL A 105 6.04 5.67 -16.41
CA VAL A 105 5.05 6.14 -17.38
C VAL A 105 3.64 5.98 -16.84
N THR A 106 3.29 4.79 -16.34
CA THR A 106 1.95 4.53 -15.79
C THR A 106 1.65 5.39 -14.56
N SER A 107 2.63 5.57 -13.66
CA SER A 107 2.50 6.45 -12.50
C SER A 107 2.32 7.90 -12.91
N LEU A 108 3.02 8.39 -13.94
CA LEU A 108 2.87 9.76 -14.44
C LEU A 108 1.52 10.00 -15.12
N THR A 109 0.95 8.99 -15.77
CA THR A 109 -0.38 9.10 -16.41
C THR A 109 -1.54 9.06 -15.42
N ASP A 110 -1.39 8.33 -14.31
CA ASP A 110 -2.51 8.00 -13.42
C ASP A 110 -2.48 8.85 -12.14
N LYS A 111 -3.01 10.10 -12.24
CA LYS A 111 -2.90 11.18 -11.23
C LYS A 111 -3.30 10.85 -9.78
N LYS A 112 -4.08 9.79 -9.56
CA LYS A 112 -4.62 9.43 -8.22
C LYS A 112 -3.78 8.38 -7.50
N ARG A 113 -2.65 7.94 -8.07
CA ARG A 113 -2.00 6.68 -7.67
C ARG A 113 -0.47 6.76 -7.54
N HIS A 114 0.08 7.98 -7.50
CA HIS A 114 1.52 8.23 -7.40
C HIS A 114 2.18 7.55 -6.17
N ALA A 115 1.48 7.57 -5.04
CA ALA A 115 2.00 7.02 -3.79
C ALA A 115 2.16 5.48 -3.82
N ARG A 116 1.26 4.77 -4.50
CA ARG A 116 1.42 3.31 -4.71
C ARG A 116 2.59 3.01 -5.66
N GLY A 117 2.79 3.86 -6.67
CA GLY A 117 3.92 3.77 -7.59
C GLY A 117 5.27 3.79 -6.86
N ALA A 118 5.43 4.69 -5.88
CA ALA A 118 6.65 4.79 -5.08
C ALA A 118 7.05 3.48 -4.39
N ILE A 119 6.08 2.73 -3.86
CA ILE A 119 6.33 1.44 -3.20
C ILE A 119 6.91 0.42 -4.19
N TYR A 120 6.43 0.39 -5.42
CA TYR A 120 6.92 -0.53 -6.44
C TYR A 120 8.36 -0.19 -6.87
N PHE A 121 8.72 1.10 -6.92
CA PHE A 121 10.11 1.51 -7.16
C PHE A 121 11.04 1.10 -6.02
N ILE A 122 10.60 1.25 -4.77
CA ILE A 122 11.38 0.78 -3.62
C ILE A 122 11.59 -0.74 -3.70
N MET A 123 10.53 -1.50 -4.01
CA MET A 123 10.63 -2.96 -4.18
C MET A 123 11.60 -3.34 -5.29
N LEU A 124 11.51 -2.71 -6.47
CA LEU A 124 12.43 -2.95 -7.58
C LEU A 124 13.89 -2.66 -7.19
N ALA A 125 14.15 -1.51 -6.54
CA ALA A 125 15.48 -1.14 -6.07
C ALA A 125 16.03 -2.14 -5.03
N LEU A 126 15.18 -2.66 -4.14
CA LEU A 126 15.56 -3.71 -3.18
C LEU A 126 15.91 -5.03 -3.90
N PHE A 127 15.11 -5.44 -4.88
CA PHE A 127 15.41 -6.64 -5.67
C PHE A 127 16.73 -6.50 -6.45
N ASP A 128 16.96 -5.36 -7.10
CA ASP A 128 18.24 -5.07 -7.77
C ASP A 128 19.41 -5.10 -6.79
N GLY A 129 19.23 -4.54 -5.59
CA GLY A 129 20.24 -4.57 -4.52
C GLY A 129 20.58 -5.99 -4.08
N ILE A 130 19.57 -6.86 -3.92
CA ILE A 130 19.77 -8.27 -3.56
C ILE A 130 20.51 -9.02 -4.67
N ILE A 131 20.14 -8.81 -5.94
CA ILE A 131 20.82 -9.44 -7.07
C ILE A 131 22.28 -8.99 -7.16
N THR A 132 22.52 -7.69 -6.98
CA THR A 132 23.88 -7.11 -6.97
C THR A 132 24.74 -7.72 -5.86
N LEU A 133 24.19 -7.84 -4.66
CA LEU A 133 24.88 -8.45 -3.52
C LEU A 133 25.16 -9.94 -3.76
N ALA A 134 24.18 -10.69 -4.27
CA ALA A 134 24.36 -12.09 -4.62
C ALA A 134 25.43 -12.28 -5.69
N GLY A 135 25.48 -11.39 -6.68
CA GLY A 135 26.52 -11.36 -7.72
C GLY A 135 27.90 -11.10 -7.16
N TYR A 136 28.02 -10.12 -6.26
CA TYR A 136 29.28 -9.80 -5.59
C TYR A 136 29.82 -11.00 -4.81
N ILE A 137 28.97 -11.68 -4.02
CA ILE A 137 29.36 -12.83 -3.19
C ILE A 137 29.79 -14.03 -4.05
N THR A 138 29.10 -14.30 -5.15
CA THR A 138 29.31 -15.54 -5.92
C THR A 138 30.44 -15.45 -6.94
N THR A 139 30.64 -14.29 -7.57
CA THR A 139 31.58 -14.17 -8.69
C THR A 139 32.83 -13.36 -8.37
N ASN A 140 32.85 -12.58 -7.28
CA ASN A 140 33.89 -11.57 -7.00
C ASN A 140 34.16 -10.61 -8.17
N ALA A 141 33.30 -10.61 -9.19
CA ALA A 141 33.50 -9.88 -10.44
C ALA A 141 32.57 -8.68 -10.45
N ILE A 142 33.12 -7.53 -10.01
CA ILE A 142 32.47 -6.22 -10.05
C ILE A 142 31.96 -5.91 -11.48
N GLY A 143 32.62 -6.45 -12.50
CA GLY A 143 32.28 -6.26 -13.90
C GLY A 143 30.91 -6.77 -14.35
N GLN A 144 30.31 -7.73 -13.63
CA GLN A 144 28.98 -8.25 -14.00
C GLN A 144 27.83 -7.51 -13.30
N ALA A 145 28.14 -6.66 -12.32
CA ALA A 145 27.15 -5.92 -11.54
C ALA A 145 26.66 -4.62 -12.23
N TYR A 146 27.26 -4.19 -13.34
CA TYR A 146 26.92 -2.90 -13.97
C TYR A 146 25.46 -2.81 -14.42
N PHE A 147 24.87 -3.89 -14.90
CA PHE A 147 23.47 -3.89 -15.33
C PHE A 147 22.52 -3.75 -14.14
N ALA A 148 22.79 -4.45 -13.03
CA ALA A 148 22.01 -4.35 -11.80
C ALA A 148 22.15 -2.98 -11.11
N LEU A 149 23.35 -2.39 -11.17
CA LEU A 149 23.55 -1.00 -10.75
C LEU A 149 22.79 -0.02 -11.66
N GLY A 150 22.81 -0.25 -12.97
CA GLY A 150 22.08 0.56 -13.94
C GLY A 150 20.56 0.55 -13.70
N SER A 151 19.97 -0.63 -13.49
CA SER A 151 18.54 -0.77 -13.16
C SER A 151 18.20 -0.11 -11.83
N ALA A 152 19.02 -0.30 -10.80
CA ALA A 152 18.84 0.36 -9.51
C ALA A 152 18.87 1.89 -9.63
N VAL A 153 19.82 2.45 -10.39
CA VAL A 153 19.91 3.90 -10.65
C VAL A 153 18.65 4.40 -11.35
N ILE A 154 18.15 3.68 -12.36
CA ILE A 154 16.90 4.05 -13.06
C ILE A 154 15.71 4.04 -12.08
N ALA A 155 15.59 3.02 -11.22
CA ALA A 155 14.53 2.94 -10.23
C ALA A 155 14.61 4.10 -9.22
N LEU A 156 15.81 4.43 -8.74
CA LEU A 156 16.04 5.52 -7.79
C LEU A 156 15.79 6.90 -8.43
N LEU A 157 16.22 7.13 -9.67
CA LEU A 157 15.92 8.36 -10.40
C LEU A 157 14.42 8.53 -10.64
N SER A 158 13.73 7.44 -10.97
CA SER A 158 12.28 7.41 -11.14
C SER A 158 11.57 7.76 -9.82
N LEU A 159 12.03 7.19 -8.71
CA LEU A 159 11.52 7.50 -7.38
C LEU A 159 11.79 8.96 -6.99
N MET A 160 12.98 9.48 -7.26
CA MET A 160 13.35 10.88 -7.00
C MET A 160 12.50 11.85 -7.81
N MET A 161 12.21 11.52 -9.08
CA MET A 161 11.33 12.32 -9.92
C MET A 161 9.89 12.35 -9.38
N LEU A 162 9.40 11.21 -8.84
CA LEU A 162 8.08 11.14 -8.22
C LEU A 162 8.03 11.87 -6.87
N SER A 163 9.07 11.73 -6.03
CA SER A 163 9.12 12.36 -4.71
C SER A 163 9.24 13.89 -4.79
N THR A 164 10.01 14.40 -5.74
CA THR A 164 10.11 15.84 -6.00
C THR A 164 8.81 16.44 -6.52
N LYS A 165 8.06 15.71 -7.35
CA LYS A 165 6.83 16.19 -7.96
C LYS A 165 5.60 16.06 -7.06
N TYR A 166 5.55 15.02 -6.21
CA TYR A 166 4.38 14.69 -5.38
C TYR A 166 4.74 14.34 -3.91
N PRO A 167 5.41 15.24 -3.16
CA PRO A 167 5.96 14.91 -1.83
C PRO A 167 4.87 14.54 -0.81
N LYS A 168 3.82 15.36 -0.70
CA LYS A 168 2.74 15.18 0.29
C LYS A 168 1.98 13.86 0.13
N GLU A 169 1.82 13.38 -1.10
CA GLU A 169 1.09 12.15 -1.38
C GLU A 169 1.91 10.92 -0.98
N ILE A 170 3.23 10.97 -1.21
CA ILE A 170 4.16 9.90 -0.85
C ILE A 170 4.32 9.83 0.67
N ASP A 171 4.49 10.98 1.33
CA ASP A 171 4.64 11.04 2.80
C ASP A 171 3.40 10.46 3.52
N ASN A 172 2.19 10.81 3.05
CA ASN A 172 0.95 10.30 3.63
C ASN A 172 0.79 8.79 3.47
N GLU A 173 1.20 8.21 2.33
CA GLU A 173 1.12 6.76 2.11
C GLU A 173 2.19 5.99 2.91
N LEU A 174 3.41 6.53 3.00
CA LEU A 174 4.47 5.97 3.86
C LEU A 174 4.04 5.99 5.32
N ALA A 175 3.54 7.13 5.81
CA ALA A 175 3.05 7.26 7.17
C ALA A 175 1.88 6.30 7.44
N GLY A 176 0.94 6.18 6.50
CA GLY A 176 -0.19 5.26 6.63
C GLY A 176 0.19 3.78 6.72
N ARG A 177 1.36 3.38 6.21
CA ARG A 177 1.83 1.98 6.19
C ARG A 177 2.83 1.64 7.28
N PHE A 178 3.71 2.57 7.65
CA PHE A 178 4.82 2.32 8.58
C PHE A 178 4.61 2.91 9.98
N HIS A 179 3.69 3.87 10.16
CA HIS A 179 3.40 4.48 11.48
C HIS A 179 2.10 3.94 12.12
N ARG A 180 1.85 2.63 12.02
CA ARG A 180 0.82 1.95 12.83
C ARG A 180 1.44 1.11 13.93
#